data_AF-A0AAW0QCB0-F1
#
_entry.id   AF-A0AAW0QCB0-F1
#
_cell.length_a   1.000
_cell.length_b   1.000
_cell.length_c   1.000
_cell.angle_alpha   90.00
_cell.angle_beta   90.00
_cell.angle_gamma   90.00
#
_symmetry.space_group_name_H-M   'P 1'
#
loop_
_entity.id
_entity.type
_entity.pdbx_description
1 polymer ?
#
loop_
_entity_poly.entity_id
_entity_poly.type
_entity_poly.pdbx_seq_one_letter_code
_entity_poly.pdbx_strand_id
1 'polypeptide(L)'
;MDHTTNSPTLMGLPVELRLEIYSYLLTVPEDDDHKSPSSSGTSTPTSARPPMKRNPSSSACSTPKPVELYPQILRACRQTYDEAVETLYASNKFAAHSSMLTTFPRLHKGSAPVAAAHLSQMIRRFTLRLRLDVAPNFDAHQATALLSGLDELEVDGWQAQYLGADIGALRMLEGVRGVRRARVWAGGYEAYALWLQNNMMKGIGEPMDEFHEESDSDSASSEDM
;
A
#
# COMPACT_ATOMS: atom_id res chain seq x y z
N MET A 1 -45.70 6.47 30.22
CA MET A 1 -45.34 6.38 28.78
C MET A 1 -43.85 6.22 28.78
N ASP A 2 -43.38 4.98 28.68
CA ASP A 2 -41.99 4.67 28.89
C ASP A 2 -41.24 4.97 27.60
N HIS A 3 -40.53 6.10 27.60
CA HIS A 3 -39.58 6.43 26.56
C HIS A 3 -38.35 5.54 26.78
N THR A 4 -38.40 4.29 26.34
CA THR A 4 -37.19 3.50 26.15
C THR A 4 -36.40 4.20 25.06
N THR A 5 -35.44 5.02 25.46
CA THR A 5 -34.46 5.63 24.55
C THR A 5 -33.67 4.49 23.93
N ASN A 6 -34.16 4.01 22.79
CA ASN A 6 -33.54 2.94 22.04
C ASN A 6 -32.26 3.53 21.45
N SER A 7 -31.14 3.33 22.13
CA SER A 7 -29.85 3.84 21.69
C SER A 7 -29.61 3.37 20.25
N PRO A 8 -29.30 4.29 19.32
CA PRO A 8 -29.04 3.90 17.94
C PRO A 8 -27.86 2.92 17.92
N THR A 9 -28.09 1.74 17.36
CA THR A 9 -27.05 0.73 17.15
C THR A 9 -26.56 0.82 15.72
N LEU A 10 -25.28 0.49 15.47
CA LEU A 10 -24.70 0.54 14.13
C LEU A 10 -25.55 -0.23 13.11
N MET A 11 -25.97 -1.46 13.44
CA MET A 11 -26.80 -2.31 12.57
C MET A 11 -28.26 -1.83 12.41
N GLY A 12 -28.70 -0.90 13.26
CA GLY A 12 -30.04 -0.28 13.16
C GLY A 12 -30.07 0.97 12.27
N LEU A 13 -28.92 1.49 11.86
CA LEU A 13 -28.83 2.64 10.95
C LEU A 13 -29.15 2.23 9.50
N PRO A 14 -29.63 3.13 8.64
CA PRO A 14 -29.65 2.93 7.19
C PRO A 14 -28.26 2.57 6.64
N VAL A 15 -28.22 1.79 5.55
CA VAL A 15 -26.96 1.26 4.99
C VAL A 15 -26.02 2.38 4.55
N GLU A 16 -26.57 3.49 4.05
CA GLU A 16 -25.84 4.65 3.58
C GLU A 16 -24.99 5.25 4.71
N LEU A 17 -25.59 5.40 5.90
CA LEU A 17 -24.89 5.91 7.08
C LEU A 17 -23.84 4.92 7.59
N ARG A 18 -24.09 3.60 7.47
CA ARG A 18 -23.08 2.60 7.84
C ARG A 18 -21.87 2.66 6.92
N LEU A 19 -22.08 2.77 5.61
CA LEU A 19 -21.02 2.92 4.62
C LEU A 19 -20.22 4.21 4.84
N GLU A 20 -20.90 5.31 5.15
CA GLU A 20 -20.24 6.58 5.51
C GLU A 20 -19.40 6.41 6.78
N ILE A 21 -19.93 5.78 7.82
CA ILE A 21 -19.16 5.46 9.03
C ILE A 21 -17.93 4.59 8.70
N TYR A 22 -18.08 3.56 7.86
CA TYR A 22 -16.95 2.74 7.43
C TYR A 22 -15.91 3.55 6.68
N SER A 23 -16.31 4.52 5.85
CA SER A 23 -15.35 5.38 5.16
C SER A 23 -14.47 6.18 6.12
N TYR A 24 -15.04 6.66 7.23
CA TYR A 24 -14.29 7.37 8.27
C TYR A 24 -13.42 6.45 9.14
N LEU A 25 -13.88 5.23 9.41
CA LEU A 25 -13.17 4.29 10.30
C LEU A 25 -12.07 3.50 9.61
N LEU A 26 -12.25 3.19 8.32
CA LEU A 26 -11.41 2.24 7.59
C LEU A 26 -10.52 2.89 6.54
N THR A 27 -10.69 4.18 6.26
CA THR A 27 -9.76 4.91 5.39
C THR A 27 -8.68 5.54 6.23
N VAL A 28 -7.42 5.22 5.93
CA VAL A 28 -6.27 5.84 6.57
C VAL A 28 -6.11 7.25 5.98
N PRO A 29 -6.04 8.31 6.80
CA PRO A 29 -5.80 9.66 6.30
C PRO A 29 -4.45 9.73 5.58
N GLU A 30 -4.36 10.53 4.52
CA GLU A 30 -3.15 10.69 3.70
C GLU A 30 -2.00 11.42 4.43
N ASP A 31 -2.20 11.82 5.69
CA ASP A 31 -1.24 12.61 6.46
C ASP A 31 -0.01 11.77 6.86
N ASP A 32 1.15 12.18 6.33
CA ASP A 32 2.50 12.00 6.86
C ASP A 32 3.24 10.65 6.68
N ASP A 33 3.42 10.15 5.45
CA ASP A 33 4.57 9.25 5.16
C ASP A 33 5.87 10.04 4.82
N HIS A 34 5.79 11.35 4.58
CA HIS A 34 6.97 12.22 4.35
C HIS A 34 7.67 12.65 5.64
N LYS A 35 7.00 12.58 6.78
CA LYS A 35 7.62 12.87 8.08
C LYS A 35 8.22 11.58 8.62
N SER A 36 9.39 11.22 8.10
CA SER A 36 10.24 10.17 8.67
C SER A 36 10.25 10.29 10.20
N PRO A 37 9.68 9.36 10.97
CA PRO A 37 9.97 9.32 12.38
C PRO A 37 11.44 8.91 12.49
N SER A 38 12.26 9.85 12.93
CA SER A 38 13.58 9.57 13.49
C SER A 38 13.49 8.30 14.33
N SER A 39 14.32 7.34 14.00
CA SER A 39 14.44 6.05 14.67
C SER A 39 14.68 6.23 16.17
N SER A 40 13.61 6.27 16.97
CA SER A 40 13.66 5.87 18.36
C SER A 40 13.52 4.36 18.39
N GLY A 41 14.66 3.68 18.46
CA GLY A 41 14.73 2.25 18.71
C GLY A 41 14.02 1.92 20.01
N THR A 42 12.75 1.54 19.92
CA THR A 42 12.06 0.83 20.99
C THR A 42 12.31 -0.64 20.74
N SER A 43 13.34 -1.14 21.42
CA SER A 43 13.61 -2.54 21.63
C SER A 43 12.33 -3.22 22.12
N THR A 44 11.76 -4.09 21.29
CA THR A 44 10.81 -5.09 21.75
C THR A 44 11.46 -5.90 22.87
N PRO A 45 10.82 -6.07 24.04
CA PRO A 45 11.29 -7.05 25.00
C PRO A 45 11.17 -8.43 24.34
N THR A 46 12.31 -9.09 24.18
CA THR A 46 12.43 -10.51 23.88
C THR A 46 11.57 -11.26 24.89
N SER A 47 10.34 -11.61 24.49
CA SER A 47 9.50 -12.53 25.25
C SER A 47 10.17 -13.90 25.13
N ALA A 48 10.98 -14.22 26.13
CA ALA A 48 11.63 -15.50 26.26
C ALA A 48 10.57 -16.59 26.21
N ARG A 49 10.57 -17.35 25.11
CA ARG A 49 9.74 -18.52 24.91
C ARG A 49 10.03 -19.51 26.05
N PRO A 50 9.06 -19.84 26.93
CA PRO A 50 9.31 -20.75 28.03
C PRO A 50 9.66 -22.14 27.50
N PRO A 51 10.54 -22.90 28.18
CA PRO A 51 10.92 -24.24 27.75
C PRO A 51 9.69 -25.14 27.70
N MET A 52 9.50 -25.82 26.56
CA MET A 52 8.48 -26.84 26.38
C MET A 52 8.70 -27.97 27.39
N LYS A 53 7.93 -27.96 28.48
CA LYS A 53 7.72 -29.16 29.30
C LYS A 53 6.81 -30.10 28.50
N ARG A 54 7.41 -31.15 27.93
CA ARG A 54 6.70 -32.32 27.41
C ARG A 54 5.95 -32.97 28.59
N ASN A 55 4.63 -32.80 28.65
CA ASN A 55 3.80 -33.66 29.46
C ASN A 55 3.67 -35.02 28.76
N PRO A 56 3.98 -36.14 29.44
CA PRO A 56 3.67 -37.45 28.91
C PRO A 56 2.15 -37.65 28.89
N SER A 57 1.69 -38.21 27.77
CA SER A 57 0.37 -38.75 27.50
C SER A 57 -0.43 -39.17 28.75
N SER A 58 -1.45 -38.39 29.10
CA SER A 58 -2.63 -38.89 29.79
C SER A 58 -3.79 -38.87 28.80
N SER A 59 -4.13 -40.06 28.31
CA SER A 59 -5.34 -40.32 27.54
C SER A 59 -6.57 -40.08 28.43
N ALA A 60 -6.98 -38.83 28.57
CA ALA A 60 -8.30 -38.48 29.06
C ALA A 60 -9.20 -38.21 27.85
N CYS A 61 -10.26 -39.00 27.71
CA CYS A 61 -11.35 -38.74 26.79
C CYS A 61 -12.02 -37.42 27.21
N SER A 62 -11.50 -36.28 26.74
CA SER A 62 -12.20 -35.01 26.90
C SER A 62 -13.36 -35.01 25.92
N THR A 63 -14.56 -35.19 26.44
CA THR A 63 -15.78 -34.94 25.69
C THR A 63 -15.69 -33.53 25.08
N PRO A 64 -15.98 -33.37 23.77
CA PRO A 64 -15.93 -32.05 23.16
C PRO A 64 -16.92 -31.15 23.90
N LYS A 65 -16.43 -30.06 24.50
CA LYS A 65 -17.31 -29.03 25.06
C LYS A 65 -18.24 -28.55 23.94
N PRO A 66 -19.56 -28.44 24.18
CA PRO A 66 -20.46 -27.88 23.19
C PRO A 66 -19.97 -26.49 22.79
N VAL A 67 -19.75 -26.27 21.49
CA VAL A 67 -19.45 -24.94 20.96
C VAL A 67 -20.73 -24.12 21.09
N GLU A 68 -20.73 -23.16 21.99
CA GLU A 68 -21.83 -22.21 22.11
C GLU A 68 -21.79 -21.28 20.89
N LEU A 69 -22.79 -21.41 20.01
CA LEU A 69 -22.88 -20.66 18.78
C LEU A 69 -23.74 -19.41 18.99
N TYR A 70 -23.21 -18.25 18.59
CA TYR A 70 -23.88 -16.96 18.70
C TYR A 70 -24.27 -16.43 17.31
N PRO A 71 -25.41 -16.87 16.74
CA PRO A 71 -25.76 -16.58 15.34
C PRO A 71 -25.95 -15.09 15.05
N GLN A 72 -26.43 -14.30 16.03
CA GLN A 72 -26.60 -12.85 15.85
C GLN A 72 -25.25 -12.13 15.70
N ILE A 73 -24.22 -12.59 16.44
CA ILE A 73 -22.86 -12.05 16.29
C ILE A 73 -22.31 -12.43 14.91
N LEU A 74 -22.44 -13.69 14.51
CA LEU A 74 -21.97 -14.14 13.19
C LEU A 74 -22.65 -13.39 12.04
N ARG A 75 -23.97 -13.13 12.16
CA ARG A 75 -24.72 -12.32 11.21
C ARG A 75 -24.20 -10.89 11.14
N ALA A 76 -23.99 -10.24 12.28
CA ALA A 76 -23.46 -8.88 12.33
C ALA A 76 -22.03 -8.79 11.78
N CYS A 77 -21.16 -9.77 12.09
CA CYS A 77 -19.80 -9.84 11.54
C CYS A 77 -19.83 -10.02 10.02
N ARG A 78 -20.68 -10.90 9.50
CA ARG A 78 -20.82 -11.11 8.05
C ARG A 78 -21.33 -9.86 7.34
N GLN A 79 -22.37 -9.25 7.89
CA GLN A 79 -22.91 -8.00 7.34
C GLN A 79 -21.86 -6.88 7.35
N THR A 80 -21.14 -6.72 8.46
CA THR A 80 -20.06 -5.73 8.56
C THR A 80 -18.98 -6.01 7.52
N TYR A 81 -18.56 -7.27 7.36
CA TYR A 81 -17.56 -7.65 6.36
C TYR A 81 -18.03 -7.34 4.94
N ASP A 82 -19.23 -7.77 4.56
CA ASP A 82 -19.79 -7.58 3.22
C ASP A 82 -19.92 -6.09 2.86
N GLU A 83 -20.24 -5.22 3.83
CA GLU A 83 -20.36 -3.78 3.63
C GLU A 83 -19.01 -3.03 3.67
N ALA A 84 -18.05 -3.51 4.47
CA ALA A 84 -16.80 -2.78 4.74
C ALA A 84 -15.62 -3.20 3.85
N VAL A 85 -15.67 -4.39 3.25
CA VAL A 85 -14.53 -4.97 2.52
C VAL A 85 -14.09 -4.09 1.36
N GLU A 86 -15.04 -3.53 0.61
CA GLU A 86 -14.73 -2.65 -0.52
C GLU A 86 -14.10 -1.34 -0.05
N THR A 87 -14.68 -0.70 0.96
CA THR A 87 -14.13 0.52 1.56
C THR A 87 -12.69 0.33 2.06
N LEU A 88 -12.39 -0.80 2.71
CA LEU A 88 -11.05 -1.06 3.22
C LEU A 88 -10.03 -1.30 2.09
N TYR A 89 -10.34 -2.16 1.12
CA TYR A 89 -9.34 -2.59 0.13
C TYR A 89 -9.28 -1.71 -1.12
N ALA A 90 -10.38 -1.08 -1.54
CA ALA A 90 -10.42 -0.27 -2.75
C ALA A 90 -10.06 1.21 -2.49
N SER A 91 -10.40 1.75 -1.31
CA SER A 91 -10.19 3.17 -1.02
C SER A 91 -8.80 3.49 -0.46
N ASN A 92 -8.17 2.54 0.24
CA ASN A 92 -6.86 2.76 0.87
C ASN A 92 -5.70 2.56 -0.09
N LYS A 93 -4.58 3.23 0.20
CA LYS A 93 -3.28 2.96 -0.42
C LYS A 93 -2.55 1.87 0.33
N PHE A 94 -1.99 0.91 -0.39
CA PHE A 94 -1.21 -0.18 0.19
C PHE A 94 0.26 -0.06 -0.19
N ALA A 95 1.13 -0.33 0.76
CA ALA A 95 2.55 -0.47 0.51
C ALA A 95 2.83 -1.73 -0.32
N ALA A 96 3.47 -1.54 -1.48
CA ALA A 96 4.02 -2.60 -2.30
C ALA A 96 5.33 -3.13 -1.69
N HIS A 97 5.60 -4.41 -1.89
CA HIS A 97 6.87 -5.01 -1.49
C HIS A 97 7.98 -4.61 -2.47
N SER A 98 9.19 -4.33 -1.98
CA SER A 98 10.30 -3.84 -2.80
C SER A 98 10.76 -4.81 -3.90
N SER A 99 10.56 -6.12 -3.72
CA SER A 99 10.91 -7.14 -4.72
C SER A 99 9.72 -7.87 -5.35
N MET A 100 8.56 -7.89 -4.67
CA MET A 100 7.38 -8.65 -5.11
C MET A 100 6.24 -7.75 -5.54
N LEU A 101 6.46 -6.43 -5.51
CA LEU A 101 5.54 -5.38 -5.92
C LEU A 101 4.16 -5.57 -5.27
N THR A 102 3.13 -5.75 -6.09
CA THR A 102 1.72 -5.84 -5.65
C THR A 102 1.31 -7.22 -5.14
N THR A 103 2.20 -8.23 -5.20
CA THR A 103 1.88 -9.62 -4.80
C THR A 103 1.57 -9.74 -3.30
N PHE A 104 2.22 -8.93 -2.47
CA PHE A 104 2.03 -8.94 -1.01
C PHE A 104 1.76 -7.52 -0.49
N PRO A 105 0.55 -6.98 -0.74
CA PRO A 105 0.16 -5.66 -0.29
C PRO A 105 0.15 -5.58 1.24
N ARG A 106 0.56 -4.45 1.80
CA ARG A 106 0.46 -4.17 3.24
C ARG A 106 -0.22 -2.82 3.44
N LEU A 107 -1.15 -2.73 4.38
CA LEU A 107 -1.85 -1.47 4.64
C LEU A 107 -0.90 -0.42 5.24
N HIS A 108 -0.08 -0.83 6.21
CA HIS A 108 0.94 0.00 6.83
C HIS A 108 2.19 -0.81 7.18
N LYS A 109 3.29 -0.12 7.50
CA LYS A 109 4.51 -0.74 8.04
C LYS A 109 4.16 -1.49 9.33
N GLY A 110 4.38 -2.81 9.36
CA GLY A 110 4.04 -3.68 10.48
C GLY A 110 2.71 -4.44 10.36
N SER A 111 1.83 -4.09 9.42
CA SER A 111 0.66 -4.91 9.10
C SER A 111 1.06 -6.23 8.43
N ALA A 112 0.27 -7.28 8.67
CA ALA A 112 0.43 -8.54 7.93
C ALA A 112 0.09 -8.32 6.44
N PRO A 113 0.76 -9.03 5.52
CA PRO A 113 0.40 -8.98 4.10
C PRO A 113 -1.03 -9.46 3.87
N VAL A 114 -1.69 -8.84 2.90
CA VAL A 114 -2.96 -9.34 2.39
C VAL A 114 -2.70 -10.63 1.61
N ALA A 115 -2.97 -11.78 2.24
CA ALA A 115 -2.69 -13.09 1.66
C ALA A 115 -3.82 -13.61 0.75
N ALA A 116 -5.05 -13.13 0.95
CA ALA A 116 -6.19 -13.59 0.18
C ALA A 116 -6.21 -12.93 -1.21
N ALA A 117 -6.04 -13.74 -2.26
CA ALA A 117 -5.91 -13.26 -3.63
C ALA A 117 -7.09 -12.38 -4.09
N HIS A 118 -8.32 -12.72 -3.70
CA HIS A 118 -9.50 -11.93 -4.06
C HIS A 118 -9.47 -10.53 -3.43
N LEU A 119 -8.94 -10.37 -2.21
CA LEU A 119 -8.79 -9.07 -1.57
C LEU A 119 -7.66 -8.27 -2.23
N SER A 120 -6.54 -8.93 -2.56
CA SER A 120 -5.42 -8.28 -3.26
C SER A 120 -5.82 -7.74 -4.63
N GLN A 121 -6.76 -8.39 -5.33
CA GLN A 121 -7.29 -7.92 -6.61
C GLN A 121 -8.18 -6.66 -6.50
N MET A 122 -8.76 -6.40 -5.33
CA MET A 122 -9.55 -5.18 -5.07
C MET A 122 -8.65 -3.97 -4.84
N ILE A 123 -7.40 -4.19 -4.45
CA ILE A 123 -6.44 -3.12 -4.18
C ILE A 123 -5.92 -2.57 -5.50
N ARG A 124 -6.17 -1.27 -5.72
CA ARG A 124 -5.76 -0.56 -6.95
C ARG A 124 -4.90 0.67 -6.69
N ARG A 125 -4.62 0.96 -5.43
CA ARG A 125 -3.84 2.13 -5.00
C ARG A 125 -2.61 1.67 -4.23
N PHE A 126 -1.43 1.99 -4.72
CA PHE A 126 -0.17 1.50 -4.16
C PHE A 126 0.85 2.60 -3.91
N THR A 127 1.66 2.39 -2.88
CA THR A 127 2.89 3.14 -2.61
C THR A 127 4.08 2.18 -2.70
N LEU A 128 5.05 2.48 -3.55
CA LEU A 128 6.25 1.71 -3.77
C LEU A 128 7.46 2.51 -3.28
N ARG A 129 8.16 2.00 -2.27
CA ARG A 129 9.43 2.59 -1.84
C ARG A 129 10.58 1.93 -2.59
N LEU A 130 11.25 2.70 -3.43
CA LEU A 130 12.31 2.22 -4.30
C LEU A 130 13.66 2.74 -3.82
N ARG A 131 14.61 1.82 -3.62
CA ARG A 131 16.00 2.19 -3.38
C ARG A 131 16.65 2.57 -4.70
N LEU A 132 17.21 3.78 -4.76
CA LEU A 132 17.93 4.26 -5.93
C LEU A 132 19.40 3.87 -5.92
N ASP A 133 19.94 3.50 -4.76
CA ASP A 133 21.37 3.17 -4.57
C ASP A 133 21.71 1.69 -4.82
N VAL A 134 20.70 0.84 -5.06
CA VAL A 134 20.87 -0.59 -5.25
C VAL A 134 19.94 -1.05 -6.37
N ALA A 135 20.44 -1.92 -7.25
CA ALA A 135 19.63 -2.53 -8.29
C ALA A 135 18.42 -3.27 -7.67
N PRO A 136 17.19 -3.04 -8.15
CA PRO A 136 16.01 -3.71 -7.63
C PRO A 136 16.03 -5.21 -7.96
N ASN A 137 15.40 -6.01 -7.09
CA ASN A 137 15.28 -7.47 -7.27
C ASN A 137 14.07 -7.87 -8.12
N PHE A 138 13.65 -7.03 -9.06
CA PHE A 138 12.55 -7.28 -9.97
C PHE A 138 12.91 -6.81 -11.38
N ASP A 139 12.30 -7.45 -12.37
CA ASP A 139 12.54 -7.12 -13.78
C ASP A 139 11.56 -6.05 -14.27
N ALA A 140 11.95 -5.31 -15.30
CA ALA A 140 11.09 -4.28 -15.93
C ALA A 140 9.77 -4.86 -16.46
N HIS A 141 9.79 -6.08 -17.00
CA HIS A 141 8.59 -6.79 -17.44
C HIS A 141 7.65 -7.13 -16.27
N GLN A 142 8.22 -7.51 -15.13
CA GLN A 142 7.45 -7.81 -13.93
C GLN A 142 6.80 -6.54 -13.37
N ALA A 143 7.55 -5.43 -13.33
CA ALA A 143 7.02 -4.12 -12.95
C ALA A 143 5.86 -3.70 -13.86
N THR A 144 6.04 -3.80 -15.17
CA THR A 144 5.01 -3.49 -16.16
C THR A 144 3.75 -4.32 -15.94
N ALA A 145 3.89 -5.63 -15.75
CA ALA A 145 2.74 -6.53 -15.58
C ALA A 145 1.96 -6.28 -14.28
N LEU A 146 2.66 -5.92 -13.19
CA LEU A 146 2.06 -5.81 -11.85
C LEU A 146 1.59 -4.40 -11.48
N LEU A 147 2.13 -3.37 -12.12
CA LEU A 147 1.86 -1.96 -11.78
C LEU A 147 1.04 -1.22 -12.84
N SER A 148 0.86 -1.78 -14.04
CA SER A 148 0.03 -1.15 -15.08
C SER A 148 -1.46 -1.26 -14.75
N GLY A 149 -2.23 -0.25 -15.17
CA GLY A 149 -3.69 -0.23 -14.97
C GLY A 149 -4.16 0.01 -13.53
N LEU A 150 -3.27 0.52 -12.66
CA LEU A 150 -3.61 0.88 -11.29
C LEU A 150 -4.40 2.21 -11.24
N ASP A 151 -5.21 2.38 -10.22
CA ASP A 151 -5.92 3.65 -9.99
C ASP A 151 -4.97 4.72 -9.46
N GLU A 152 -4.03 4.32 -8.61
CA GLU A 152 -3.02 5.22 -8.08
C GLU A 152 -1.71 4.47 -7.81
N LEU A 153 -0.61 5.09 -8.22
CA LEU A 153 0.73 4.60 -7.94
C LEU A 153 1.61 5.76 -7.47
N GLU A 154 2.11 5.64 -6.24
CA GLU A 154 3.13 6.53 -5.70
C GLU A 154 4.46 5.80 -5.61
N VAL A 155 5.51 6.38 -6.17
CA VAL A 155 6.88 5.84 -6.13
C VAL A 155 7.73 6.79 -5.30
N ASP A 156 8.17 6.34 -4.14
CA ASP A 156 9.07 7.06 -3.23
C ASP A 156 10.49 6.54 -3.40
N GLY A 157 11.28 7.27 -4.18
CA GLY A 157 12.70 7.00 -4.42
C GLY A 157 13.56 7.53 -3.28
N TRP A 158 14.28 6.64 -2.61
CA TRP A 158 15.20 6.98 -1.52
C TRP A 158 16.59 6.38 -1.72
N GLN A 159 17.59 6.99 -1.09
CA GLN A 159 18.98 6.52 -1.09
C GLN A 159 19.49 6.45 0.35
N ALA A 160 20.30 5.44 0.68
CA ALA A 160 20.94 5.36 1.99
C ALA A 160 22.20 6.22 2.06
N GLN A 161 22.90 6.40 0.93
CA GLN A 161 24.13 7.16 0.81
C GLN A 161 23.92 8.42 -0.01
N TYR A 162 24.56 9.52 0.42
CA TYR A 162 24.55 10.78 -0.33
C TYR A 162 25.25 10.61 -1.68
N LEU A 163 24.60 11.08 -2.77
CA LEU A 163 25.06 10.93 -4.16
C LEU A 163 25.27 9.46 -4.59
N GLY A 164 24.59 8.52 -3.94
CA GLY A 164 24.61 7.10 -4.30
C GLY A 164 23.48 6.68 -5.23
N ALA A 165 22.50 7.56 -5.48
CA ALA A 165 21.37 7.27 -6.34
C ALA A 165 21.81 7.03 -7.79
N ASP A 166 21.21 6.02 -8.40
CA ASP A 166 21.31 5.70 -9.81
C ASP A 166 19.90 5.68 -10.43
N ILE A 167 19.82 6.12 -11.68
CA ILE A 167 18.58 6.16 -12.46
C ILE A 167 18.10 4.76 -12.85
N GLY A 168 19.01 3.77 -12.86
CA GLY A 168 18.74 2.40 -13.29
C GLY A 168 17.56 1.74 -12.56
N ALA A 169 17.36 2.05 -11.28
CA ALA A 169 16.21 1.57 -10.53
C ALA A 169 14.87 2.11 -11.08
N LEU A 170 14.82 3.41 -11.42
CA LEU A 170 13.63 4.04 -12.00
C LEU A 170 13.39 3.57 -13.44
N ARG A 171 14.44 3.24 -14.18
CA ARG A 171 14.32 2.68 -15.54
C ARG A 171 13.49 1.39 -15.59
N MET A 172 13.51 0.59 -14.52
CA MET A 172 12.68 -0.63 -14.44
C MET A 172 11.18 -0.34 -14.47
N LEU A 173 10.77 0.90 -14.21
CA LEU A 173 9.38 1.32 -14.21
C LEU A 173 8.94 1.98 -15.53
N GLU A 174 9.86 2.16 -16.49
CA GLU A 174 9.59 2.83 -17.77
C GLU A 174 8.48 2.18 -18.60
N GLY A 175 8.22 0.88 -18.43
CA GLY A 175 7.18 0.16 -19.16
C GLY A 175 5.78 0.25 -18.54
N VAL A 176 5.64 0.79 -17.32
CA VAL A 176 4.37 0.85 -16.61
C VAL A 176 3.43 1.87 -17.26
N ARG A 177 2.18 1.48 -17.57
CA ARG A 177 1.20 2.33 -18.28
C ARG A 177 -0.21 2.22 -17.68
N GLY A 178 -1.08 3.15 -18.06
CA GLY A 178 -2.50 3.13 -17.72
C GLY A 178 -2.79 3.41 -16.26
N VAL A 179 -1.87 4.04 -15.53
CA VAL A 179 -2.09 4.43 -14.14
C VAL A 179 -2.93 5.69 -14.13
N ARG A 180 -4.10 5.70 -13.46
CA ARG A 180 -4.98 6.89 -13.47
C ARG A 180 -4.33 8.10 -12.78
N ARG A 181 -3.59 7.88 -11.69
CA ARG A 181 -2.84 8.91 -10.96
C ARG A 181 -1.48 8.38 -10.55
N ALA A 182 -0.41 8.88 -11.16
CA ALA A 182 0.95 8.54 -10.78
C ALA A 182 1.62 9.71 -10.01
N ARG A 183 2.46 9.39 -9.03
CA ARG A 183 3.39 10.34 -8.39
C ARG A 183 4.74 9.68 -8.26
N VAL A 184 5.79 10.34 -8.71
CA VAL A 184 7.16 9.81 -8.62
C VAL A 184 8.04 10.83 -7.93
N TRP A 185 8.66 10.42 -6.84
CA TRP A 185 9.63 11.21 -6.09
C TRP A 185 11.01 10.58 -6.27
N ALA A 186 11.99 11.35 -6.76
CA ALA A 186 13.38 10.91 -6.82
C ALA A 186 14.30 12.11 -6.63
N GLY A 187 14.91 12.23 -5.46
CA GLY A 187 15.85 13.31 -5.19
C GLY A 187 17.07 13.22 -6.09
N GLY A 188 17.39 14.32 -6.78
CA GLY A 188 18.50 14.41 -7.75
C GLY A 188 18.16 13.93 -9.16
N TYR A 189 16.93 13.47 -9.41
CA TYR A 189 16.44 13.03 -10.72
C TYR A 189 15.02 13.55 -10.98
N GLU A 190 14.72 14.77 -10.56
CA GLU A 190 13.37 15.35 -10.54
C GLU A 190 12.77 15.45 -11.95
N ALA A 191 13.57 15.87 -12.94
CA ALA A 191 13.13 15.94 -14.34
C ALA A 191 12.75 14.57 -14.89
N TYR A 192 13.55 13.55 -14.59
CA TYR A 192 13.28 12.18 -14.99
C TYR A 192 12.06 11.59 -14.26
N ALA A 193 11.91 11.86 -12.97
CA ALA A 193 10.76 11.44 -12.19
C ALA A 193 9.46 12.04 -12.74
N LEU A 194 9.47 13.32 -13.11
CA LEU A 194 8.31 14.00 -13.71
C LEU A 194 7.96 13.41 -15.08
N TRP A 195 8.95 13.19 -15.95
CA TRP A 195 8.74 12.54 -17.23
C TRP A 195 8.17 11.12 -17.04
N LEU A 196 8.73 10.33 -16.12
CA LEU A 196 8.27 8.97 -15.84
C LEU A 196 6.84 8.97 -15.31
N GLN A 197 6.51 9.90 -14.42
CA GLN A 197 5.16 10.10 -13.90
C GLN A 197 4.14 10.32 -15.03
N ASN A 198 4.45 11.23 -15.96
CA ASN A 198 3.59 11.53 -17.10
C ASN A 198 3.45 10.30 -18.02
N ASN A 199 4.55 9.60 -18.26
CA ASN A 199 4.58 8.40 -19.08
C ASN A 199 3.78 7.24 -18.46
N MET A 200 3.77 7.09 -17.13
CA MET A 200 2.95 6.10 -16.43
C MET A 200 1.44 6.35 -16.58
N MET A 201 1.04 7.61 -16.74
CA MET A 201 -0.35 8.02 -16.89
C MET A 201 -0.88 7.91 -18.32
N LYS A 202 0.00 7.65 -19.30
CA LYS A 202 -0.39 7.35 -20.68
C LYS A 202 -1.17 6.05 -20.80
N GLY A 203 -1.98 5.94 -21.85
CA GLY A 203 -2.75 4.73 -22.15
C GLY A 203 -1.87 3.48 -22.36
N ILE A 204 -2.42 2.30 -22.08
CA ILE A 204 -1.73 1.04 -22.34
C ILE A 204 -1.56 0.88 -23.86
N GLY A 205 -0.31 0.79 -24.32
CA GLY A 205 0.04 0.67 -25.74
C GLY A 205 0.31 2.01 -26.44
N GLU A 206 0.19 3.14 -25.75
CA GLU A 206 0.64 4.42 -26.29
C GLU A 206 2.17 4.46 -26.40
N PRO A 207 2.71 5.12 -27.44
CA PRO A 207 4.15 5.22 -27.64
C PRO A 207 4.79 5.98 -26.50
N MET A 208 5.94 5.47 -26.08
CA MET A 208 6.81 6.08 -25.08
C MET A 208 7.55 7.26 -25.72
N ASP A 209 7.48 8.43 -25.10
CA ASP A 209 8.34 9.54 -25.50
C ASP A 209 9.73 9.26 -24.95
N GLU A 210 10.78 9.48 -25.73
CA GLU A 210 12.13 9.40 -25.22
C GLU A 210 12.37 10.51 -24.18
N PHE A 211 13.12 10.19 -23.12
CA PHE A 211 13.52 11.21 -22.17
C PHE A 211 14.60 12.10 -22.80
N HIS A 212 14.27 13.38 -23.00
CA HIS A 212 15.23 14.41 -23.35
C HIS A 212 15.46 15.28 -22.12
N GLU A 213 16.69 15.26 -21.61
CA GLU A 213 17.12 16.20 -20.58
C GLU A 213 17.23 17.57 -21.26
N GLU A 214 16.29 18.48 -20.95
CA GLU A 214 16.41 19.88 -21.35
C GLU A 214 17.68 20.42 -20.69
N SER A 215 18.74 20.48 -21.49
CA SER A 215 19.95 21.20 -21.12
C SER A 215 19.55 22.66 -21.11
N ASP A 216 19.50 23.28 -19.94
CA ASP A 216 19.45 24.74 -19.79
C ASP A 216 20.76 25.32 -20.37
N SER A 217 20.84 25.36 -21.70
CA SER A 217 21.89 26.03 -22.47
C SER A 217 21.25 27.14 -23.29
N ASP A 218 20.54 28.04 -22.64
CA ASP A 218 20.11 29.30 -23.24
C ASP A 218 20.05 30.38 -22.17
N SER A 219 21.21 30.95 -21.82
CA SER A 219 21.36 32.30 -21.24
C SER A 219 22.84 32.67 -21.10
N ALA A 220 23.41 33.24 -22.17
CA ALA A 220 24.42 34.32 -22.20
C ALA A 220 25.32 34.18 -23.44
N SER A 221 24.75 34.44 -24.62
CA SER A 221 25.52 34.65 -25.84
C SER A 221 24.90 35.80 -26.62
N SER A 222 24.96 37.02 -26.07
CA SER A 222 24.87 38.27 -26.84
C SER A 222 24.79 39.46 -25.90
N GLU A 223 25.92 40.12 -25.68
CA GLU A 223 26.00 41.59 -25.81
C GLU A 223 27.43 41.94 -26.23
N ASP A 224 27.59 41.98 -27.55
CA ASP A 224 28.71 42.54 -28.30
C ASP A 224 28.84 44.06 -28.06
N MET A 225 30.10 44.51 -27.88
CA MET A 225 30.77 45.71 -28.47
C MET A 225 31.73 46.43 -27.51
#